data_AF-A0A533VGD7-F1
#
_entry.id   AF-A0A533VGD7-F1
#
_cell.length_a   1.000
_cell.length_b   1.000
_cell.length_c   1.000
_cell.angle_alpha   90.00
_cell.angle_beta   90.00
_cell.angle_gamma   90.00
#
_symmetry.space_group_name_H-M   'P 1'
#
loop_
_entity.id
_entity.type
_entity.pdbx_description
1 polymer ?
#
loop_
_entity_poly.entity_id
_entity_poly.type
_entity_poly.pdbx_seq_one_letter_code
_entity_poly.pdbx_strand_id
1 'polypeptide(L)'
;MTKIGLEIHCQLTKLESKLFCKCKADYRNHPPNSNICPICVGLPGSLPMLNKKAVEKAVMISLALGCKIPEKISFFRKNYFYPDLPKNFQITQYNAYGPTSIGSEGRVEIQNNEIRIRRIQLEE
;
A
#
# COMPACT_ATOMS: atom_id res chain seq x y z
N MET A 1 -27.09 -7.85 -17.67
CA MET A 1 -26.08 -6.76 -17.68
C MET A 1 -24.81 -7.27 -17.02
N THR A 2 -23.65 -7.01 -17.64
CA THR A 2 -22.33 -7.40 -17.11
C THR A 2 -21.93 -6.48 -15.96
N LYS A 3 -21.39 -7.04 -14.88
CA LYS A 3 -20.82 -6.27 -13.74
C LYS A 3 -19.31 -6.41 -13.75
N ILE A 4 -18.58 -5.30 -13.71
CA ILE A 4 -17.11 -5.27 -13.74
C ILE A 4 -16.61 -4.52 -12.50
N GLY A 5 -15.57 -5.06 -11.86
CA GLY A 5 -14.85 -4.42 -10.76
C GLY A 5 -13.36 -4.49 -11.03
N LEU A 6 -12.63 -3.41 -10.73
CA LEU A 6 -11.19 -3.31 -10.93
C LEU A 6 -10.48 -3.27 -9.59
N GLU A 7 -9.38 -4.00 -9.49
CA GLU A 7 -8.38 -3.85 -8.43
C GLU A 7 -7.13 -3.24 -9.07
N ILE A 8 -6.69 -2.09 -8.55
CA ILE A 8 -5.61 -1.31 -9.14
C ILE A 8 -4.52 -1.13 -8.10
N HIS A 9 -3.30 -1.48 -8.49
CA HIS A 9 -2.08 -1.30 -7.68
C HIS A 9 -1.28 -0.13 -8.26
N CYS A 10 -0.94 0.83 -7.41
CA CYS A 10 -0.24 2.05 -7.82
C CYS A 10 1.04 2.23 -7.00
N GLN A 11 2.18 2.35 -7.68
CA GLN A 11 3.45 2.61 -7.01
C GLN A 11 3.58 4.10 -6.65
N LEU A 12 3.91 4.40 -5.38
CA LEU A 12 4.22 5.76 -4.93
C LEU A 12 5.66 6.15 -5.35
N THR A 13 5.82 6.67 -6.56
CA THR A 13 7.14 6.88 -7.22
C THR A 13 7.97 8.05 -6.69
N LYS A 14 7.38 8.95 -5.90
CA LYS A 14 8.05 10.14 -5.35
C LYS A 14 8.53 9.97 -3.90
N LEU A 15 8.53 8.74 -3.38
CA LEU A 15 9.07 8.45 -2.06
C LEU A 15 10.60 8.38 -2.10
N GLU A 16 11.26 8.83 -1.04
CA GLU A 16 12.72 8.69 -0.90
C GLU A 16 13.10 7.28 -0.45
N SER A 17 12.33 6.69 0.47
CA SER A 17 12.57 5.36 1.01
C SER A 17 11.39 4.40 0.79
N LYS A 18 11.67 3.09 0.84
CA LYS A 18 10.64 2.03 0.78
C LYS A 18 9.61 2.16 1.91
N LEU A 19 8.51 1.41 1.81
CA LEU A 19 7.38 1.54 2.73
C LEU A 19 7.73 1.20 4.19
N PHE A 20 8.58 0.20 4.42
CA PHE A 20 8.91 -0.29 5.77
C PHE A 20 10.40 -0.26 6.12
N CYS A 21 11.25 0.36 5.29
CA CYS A 21 12.68 0.49 5.59
C CYS A 21 13.31 1.73 4.92
N LYS A 22 14.59 1.98 5.21
CA LYS A 22 15.34 3.15 4.72
C LYS A 22 15.99 2.97 3.34
N CYS A 23 15.88 1.78 2.71
CA CYS A 23 16.37 1.60 1.33
C CYS A 23 15.67 2.58 0.38
N LYS A 24 16.37 3.01 -0.68
CA LYS A 24 15.79 3.93 -1.66
C LYS A 24 14.56 3.33 -2.32
N ALA A 25 13.50 4.11 -2.49
CA ALA A 25 12.31 3.64 -3.20
C ALA A 25 12.55 3.55 -4.72
N ASP A 26 13.39 4.44 -5.28
CA ASP A 26 13.76 4.38 -6.68
C ASP A 26 14.89 3.37 -6.90
N TYR A 27 14.56 2.28 -7.58
CA TYR A 27 15.46 1.16 -7.85
C TYR A 27 15.78 1.00 -9.35
N ARG A 28 15.21 1.83 -10.23
CA ARG A 28 15.18 1.57 -11.69
C ARG A 28 16.55 1.39 -12.33
N ASN A 29 17.56 2.09 -11.81
CA ASN A 29 18.94 2.07 -12.32
C ASN A 29 19.91 1.29 -11.42
N HIS A 30 19.39 0.48 -10.49
CA HIS A 30 20.20 -0.31 -9.57
C HIS A 30 20.46 -1.72 -10.13
N PRO A 31 21.67 -2.29 -9.98
CA PRO A 31 21.90 -3.70 -10.22
C PRO A 31 20.99 -4.59 -9.35
N PRO A 32 20.68 -5.82 -9.78
CA PRO A 32 19.93 -6.79 -8.98
C PRO A 32 20.49 -6.90 -7.55
N ASN A 33 19.58 -6.91 -6.56
CA ASN A 33 19.91 -7.08 -5.15
C ASN A 33 20.92 -6.06 -4.56
N SER A 34 21.14 -4.92 -5.20
CA SER A 34 22.03 -3.85 -4.68
C SER A 34 21.30 -2.82 -3.79
N ASN A 35 19.97 -2.81 -3.80
CA ASN A 35 19.13 -1.90 -3.02
C ASN A 35 18.29 -2.66 -1.99
N ILE A 36 18.96 -3.34 -1.07
CA ILE A 36 18.37 -4.22 -0.06
C ILE A 36 18.91 -3.93 1.35
N CYS A 37 18.18 -4.37 2.37
CA CYS A 37 18.59 -4.38 3.78
C CYS A 37 17.89 -5.53 4.50
N PRO A 38 18.29 -5.89 5.73
CA PRO A 38 17.69 -7.00 6.48
C PRO A 38 16.16 -6.96 6.57
N ILE A 39 15.55 -5.77 6.60
CA ILE A 39 14.08 -5.62 6.68
C ILE A 39 13.40 -6.03 5.37
N CYS A 40 13.84 -5.51 4.22
CA CYS A 40 13.14 -5.78 2.96
C CYS A 40 13.45 -7.17 2.39
N VAL A 41 14.53 -7.82 2.84
CA VAL A 41 14.80 -9.24 2.56
C VAL A 41 14.29 -10.16 3.66
N GLY A 42 13.58 -9.65 4.67
CA GLY A 42 12.91 -10.47 5.67
C GLY A 42 13.84 -11.31 6.55
N LEU A 43 15.07 -10.86 6.80
CA LEU A 43 16.02 -11.61 7.65
C LEU A 43 15.49 -11.74 9.08
N PRO A 44 15.80 -12.86 9.77
CA PRO A 44 15.42 -13.07 11.16
C PRO A 44 15.85 -11.90 12.06
N GLY A 45 14.95 -11.47 12.94
CA GLY A 45 15.20 -10.36 13.88
C GLY A 45 14.98 -8.95 13.30
N SER A 46 14.69 -8.80 12.00
CA SER A 46 14.34 -7.49 11.43
C SER A 46 12.91 -7.05 11.79
N LEU A 47 12.69 -5.73 11.91
CA LEU A 47 11.39 -5.14 12.22
C LEU A 47 11.04 -4.02 11.22
N PRO A 48 9.76 -3.91 10.79
CA PRO A 48 9.32 -2.90 9.83
C PRO A 48 9.25 -1.50 10.47
N MET A 49 9.55 -0.48 9.67
CA MET A 49 9.46 0.93 10.05
C MET A 49 8.67 1.71 8.99
N LEU A 50 7.41 2.03 9.31
CA LEU A 50 6.48 2.67 8.37
C LEU A 50 6.98 4.04 7.90
N ASN A 51 6.98 4.25 6.59
CA ASN A 51 7.32 5.51 5.97
C ASN A 51 6.16 6.52 6.09
N LYS A 52 6.38 7.58 6.90
CA LYS A 52 5.41 8.68 7.10
C LYS A 52 4.98 9.33 5.79
N LYS A 53 5.89 9.52 4.83
CA LYS A 53 5.58 10.12 3.53
C LYS A 53 4.68 9.23 2.68
N ALA A 54 4.78 7.91 2.81
CA ALA A 54 3.86 6.99 2.13
C ALA A 54 2.42 7.15 2.66
N VAL A 55 2.26 7.29 3.98
CA VAL A 55 0.97 7.59 4.61
C VAL A 55 0.41 8.93 4.15
N GLU A 56 1.21 10.00 4.17
CA GLU A 56 0.79 11.33 3.70
C GLU A 56 0.30 11.29 2.24
N LYS A 57 1.03 10.63 1.34
CA LYS A 57 0.64 10.49 -0.08
C LYS A 57 -0.62 9.66 -0.24
N ALA A 58 -0.77 8.57 0.50
CA ALA A 58 -1.96 7.74 0.45
C ALA A 58 -3.21 8.49 0.97
N VAL A 59 -3.06 9.29 2.04
CA VAL A 59 -4.11 10.19 2.54
C VAL A 59 -4.49 11.24 1.49
N MET A 60 -3.51 11.85 0.80
CA MET A 60 -3.80 12.78 -0.29
C MET A 60 -4.63 12.14 -1.40
N ILE A 61 -4.32 10.90 -1.77
CA ILE A 61 -5.08 10.15 -2.78
C ILE A 61 -6.51 9.86 -2.26
N SER A 62 -6.66 9.44 -1.01
CA SER A 62 -7.96 9.24 -0.37
C SER A 62 -8.82 10.51 -0.39
N LEU A 63 -8.25 11.66 -0.02
CA LEU A 63 -8.95 12.95 -0.06
C LEU A 63 -9.36 13.33 -1.49
N ALA A 64 -8.45 13.18 -2.46
CA ALA A 64 -8.72 13.50 -3.86
C ALA A 64 -9.85 12.65 -4.46
N LEU A 65 -10.02 11.41 -3.98
CA LEU A 65 -11.07 10.49 -4.40
C LEU A 65 -12.33 10.56 -3.50
N GLY A 66 -12.44 11.57 -2.63
CA GLY A 66 -13.58 11.77 -1.75
C GLY A 66 -13.81 10.63 -0.76
N CYS A 67 -12.77 9.88 -0.41
CA CYS A 67 -12.87 8.80 0.57
C CYS A 67 -13.04 9.35 1.99
N LYS A 68 -13.74 8.57 2.82
CA LYS A 68 -13.69 8.70 4.28
C LYS A 68 -12.36 8.14 4.79
N ILE A 69 -11.74 8.86 5.72
CA ILE A 69 -10.46 8.48 6.34
C ILE A 69 -10.74 8.14 7.81
N PRO A 70 -10.31 6.96 8.30
CA PRO A 70 -10.52 6.59 9.70
C PRO A 70 -9.58 7.36 10.62
N GLU A 71 -9.98 7.54 11.89
CA GLU A 71 -9.13 8.15 12.92
C GLU A 71 -7.85 7.35 13.18
N LYS A 72 -7.94 6.02 13.05
CA LYS A 72 -6.82 5.09 13.23
C LYS A 72 -6.75 4.14 12.05
N ILE A 73 -5.54 3.95 11.55
CA ILE A 73 -5.23 2.91 10.55
C ILE A 73 -4.48 1.77 11.22
N SER A 74 -4.66 0.56 10.69
CA SER A 74 -3.97 -0.63 11.18
C SER A 74 -3.39 -1.41 10.01
N PHE A 75 -2.24 -2.05 10.26
CA PHE A 75 -1.62 -2.98 9.34
C PHE A 75 -1.79 -4.41 9.84
N PHE A 76 -1.94 -5.34 8.90
CA PHE A 76 -2.15 -6.76 9.12
C PHE A 76 -1.19 -7.55 8.22
N ARG A 77 -1.00 -8.83 8.56
CA ARG A 77 -0.20 -9.76 7.76
C ARG A 77 -1.10 -10.59 6.87
N LYS A 78 -0.92 -10.48 5.55
CA LYS A 78 -1.48 -11.39 4.56
C LYS A 78 -0.45 -12.49 4.32
N ASN A 79 -0.66 -13.66 4.94
CA ASN A 79 0.32 -14.76 4.93
C ASN A 79 0.13 -15.64 3.68
N TYR A 80 1.18 -15.82 2.89
CA TYR A 80 1.23 -16.73 1.75
C TYR A 80 2.69 -16.97 1.35
N PHE A 81 2.98 -18.16 0.83
CA PHE A 81 4.34 -18.56 0.45
C PHE A 81 4.58 -18.23 -1.02
N TYR A 82 5.61 -17.45 -1.29
CA TYR A 82 6.04 -17.18 -2.66
C TYR A 82 7.52 -16.74 -2.69
N PRO A 83 8.33 -17.16 -3.70
CA PRO A 83 9.77 -16.87 -3.72
C PRO A 83 10.16 -15.39 -3.72
N ASP A 84 9.31 -14.50 -4.26
CA ASP A 84 9.56 -13.05 -4.28
C ASP A 84 9.11 -12.31 -3.01
N LEU A 85 8.52 -13.03 -2.05
CA LEU A 85 8.01 -12.51 -0.79
C LEU A 85 8.87 -13.03 0.37
N PRO A 86 9.98 -12.35 0.72
CA PRO A 86 11.01 -12.92 1.59
C PRO A 86 10.52 -13.28 2.99
N LYS A 87 9.44 -12.61 3.45
CA LYS A 87 8.83 -12.81 4.77
C LYS A 87 7.78 -13.93 4.80
N ASN A 88 7.35 -14.45 3.65
CA ASN A 88 6.16 -15.30 3.49
C ASN A 88 4.86 -14.68 4.07
N PHE A 89 4.86 -13.36 4.23
CA PHE A 89 3.67 -12.54 4.45
C PHE A 89 3.91 -11.14 3.91
N GLN A 90 2.84 -10.53 3.42
CA GLN A 90 2.79 -9.14 3.01
C GLN A 90 2.18 -8.30 4.14
N ILE A 91 2.81 -7.17 4.49
CA ILE A 91 2.18 -6.19 5.37
C ILE A 91 1.19 -5.36 4.54
N THR A 92 -0.10 -5.42 4.88
CA THR A 92 -1.21 -4.77 4.16
C THR A 92 -2.26 -4.23 5.13
N GLN A 93 -3.41 -3.74 4.66
CA GLN A 93 -4.53 -3.31 5.51
C GLN A 93 -5.77 -4.19 5.29
N TYR A 94 -6.53 -4.43 6.36
CA TYR A 94 -7.67 -5.34 6.34
C TYR A 94 -8.82 -4.84 7.19
N ASN A 95 -10.00 -4.71 6.59
CA ASN A 95 -11.16 -4.07 7.21
C ASN A 95 -12.11 -5.02 7.95
N ALA A 96 -11.74 -6.29 8.20
CA ALA A 96 -12.66 -7.20 8.90
C ALA A 96 -12.95 -6.80 10.36
N TYR A 97 -12.09 -5.96 10.95
CA TYR A 97 -12.24 -5.46 12.31
C TYR A 97 -12.69 -3.99 12.35
N GLY A 98 -13.27 -3.49 11.25
CA GLY A 98 -13.66 -2.09 11.08
C GLY A 98 -12.83 -1.36 10.01
N PRO A 99 -13.09 -0.06 9.79
CA PRO A 99 -12.39 0.73 8.78
C PRO A 99 -10.95 1.03 9.23
N THR A 100 -9.99 0.20 8.79
CA THR A 100 -8.57 0.36 9.13
C THR A 100 -7.70 0.75 7.92
N SER A 101 -8.26 0.64 6.71
CA SER A 101 -7.60 1.07 5.47
C SER A 101 -7.52 2.60 5.37
N ILE A 102 -6.54 3.11 4.62
CA ILE A 102 -6.27 4.57 4.51
C ILE A 102 -7.43 5.38 3.87
N GLY A 103 -8.35 4.73 3.17
CA GLY A 103 -9.56 5.37 2.66
C GLY A 103 -10.66 4.36 2.32
N SER A 104 -11.92 4.76 2.48
CA SER A 104 -13.08 3.97 2.03
C SER A 104 -14.20 4.85 1.48
N GLU A 105 -15.10 4.23 0.72
CA GLU A 105 -16.34 4.89 0.22
C GLU A 105 -16.10 6.12 -0.66
N GLY A 106 -15.02 6.12 -1.46
CA GLY A 106 -14.72 7.18 -2.42
C GLY A 106 -15.52 7.07 -3.71
N ARG A 107 -15.34 8.05 -4.59
CA ARG A 107 -16.02 8.16 -5.89
C ARG A 107 -15.09 8.84 -6.90
N VAL A 108 -15.23 8.47 -8.17
CA VAL A 108 -14.58 9.15 -9.30
C VAL A 108 -15.58 9.31 -10.43
N GLU A 109 -15.55 10.45 -11.11
CA GLU A 109 -16.39 10.73 -12.26
C GLU A 109 -15.61 10.42 -13.55
N ILE A 110 -16.19 9.57 -14.41
CA ILE A 110 -15.63 9.25 -15.73
C ILE A 110 -16.74 9.35 -16.75
N GLN A 111 -16.58 10.23 -17.75
CA GLN A 111 -17.57 10.42 -18.82
C GLN A 111 -19.00 10.60 -18.28
N ASN A 112 -19.18 11.46 -17.27
CA ASN A 112 -20.44 11.73 -16.56
C ASN A 112 -21.05 10.53 -15.80
N ASN A 113 -20.29 9.46 -15.58
CA ASN A 113 -20.69 8.34 -14.74
C ASN A 113 -19.91 8.37 -13.43
N GLU A 114 -20.63 8.20 -12.32
CA GLU A 114 -20.00 8.04 -11.00
C GLU A 114 -19.58 6.57 -10.79
N ILE A 115 -18.28 6.35 -10.60
CA ILE A 115 -17.72 5.04 -10.27
C ILE A 115 -17.34 5.05 -8.79
N ARG A 116 -17.89 4.09 -8.05
CA ARG A 116 -17.62 3.93 -6.61
C ARG A 116 -16.24 3.32 -6.38
N ILE A 117 -15.47 3.94 -5.49
CA ILE A 117 -14.21 3.41 -4.96
C ILE A 117 -14.47 2.72 -3.63
N ARG A 118 -14.31 1.40 -3.60
CA ARG A 118 -14.57 0.60 -2.39
C ARG A 118 -13.63 0.98 -1.25
N ARG A 119 -12.32 0.99 -1.52
CA ARG A 119 -11.27 1.27 -0.54
C ARG A 119 -9.95 1.62 -1.20
N ILE A 120 -9.09 2.25 -0.42
CA ILE A 120 -7.68 2.50 -0.71
C ILE A 120 -6.90 1.93 0.47
N GLN A 121 -5.80 1.25 0.20
CA GLN A 121 -4.94 0.67 1.23
C GLN A 121 -3.46 0.86 0.92
N LEU A 122 -2.62 0.74 1.95
CA LEU A 122 -1.17 0.66 1.83
C LEU A 122 -0.70 -0.79 1.92
N GLU A 123 0.25 -1.16 1.07
CA GLU A 123 0.90 -2.47 1.05
C GLU A 123 2.34 -2.36 0.53
N GLU A 124 3.18 -3.35 0.87
CA GLU A 124 4.56 -3.51 0.36
C GLU A 124 4.68 -4.59 -0.71
#